data_AF-A0A1M7HSY7-F1
#
_entry.id   AF-A0A1M7HSY7-F1
#
_cell.length_a   1.000
_cell.length_b   1.000
_cell.length_c   1.000
_cell.angle_alpha   90.00
_cell.angle_beta   90.00
_cell.angle_gamma   90.00
#
_symmetry.space_group_name_H-M   'P 1'
#
loop_
_entity.id
_entity.type
_entity.pdbx_description
1 polymer ?
#
loop_
_entity_poly.entity_id
_entity_poly.type
_entity_poly.pdbx_seq_one_letter_code
_entity_poly.pdbx_strand_id
1 'polypeptide(L)' 'MSEPELSQRDRDILDFASRSWTGPGARDRAVRERLGISPTAYLQFLNALLDDPRALAYAPTTINRLRAARDQRRGQR' A
#
# COMPACT_ATOMS: atom_id res chain seq x y z
N MET A 1 -23.39 -10.51 -9.02
CA MET A 1 -22.75 -10.70 -7.70
C MET A 1 -21.91 -9.46 -7.46
N SER A 2 -22.24 -8.64 -6.47
CA SER A 2 -21.37 -7.51 -6.10
C SER A 2 -20.08 -8.11 -5.55
N GLU A 3 -18.96 -7.95 -6.27
CA GLU A 3 -17.67 -8.35 -5.75
C GLU A 3 -17.46 -7.67 -4.39
N PRO A 4 -17.02 -8.40 -3.35
CA PRO A 4 -16.87 -7.81 -2.03
C PRO A 4 -15.89 -6.65 -2.12
N GLU A 5 -16.40 -5.44 -1.84
CA GLU A 5 -15.63 -4.21 -1.90
C GLU A 5 -14.39 -4.30 -1.01
N LEU A 6 -13.38 -3.50 -1.35
CA LEU A 6 -12.15 -3.40 -0.57
C LEU A 6 -12.48 -3.10 0.91
N SER A 7 -11.82 -3.80 1.85
CA SER A 7 -12.08 -3.57 3.28
C SER A 7 -11.65 -2.16 3.71
N GLN A 8 -12.23 -1.63 4.79
CA GLN A 8 -11.85 -0.30 5.28
C GLN A 8 -10.35 -0.22 5.59
N ARG A 9 -9.76 -1.26 6.19
CA ARG A 9 -8.33 -1.33 6.46
C ARG A 9 -7.50 -1.23 5.19
N ASP A 10 -7.91 -1.92 4.14
CA ASP A 10 -7.18 -1.88 2.87
C ASP A 10 -7.26 -0.50 2.21
N ARG A 11 -8.42 0.16 2.30
CA ARG A 11 -8.59 1.56 1.85
C ARG A 11 -7.67 2.48 2.64
N ASP A 12 -7.65 2.36 3.97
CA ASP A 12 -6.79 3.17 4.85
C ASP A 12 -5.29 2.97 4.52
N ILE A 13 -4.88 1.74 4.20
CA ILE A 13 -3.51 1.42 3.78
C ILE A 13 -3.17 2.10 2.45
N LEU A 14 -4.07 2.06 1.45
CA LEU A 14 -3.85 2.71 0.15
C LEU A 14 -3.83 4.23 0.26
N ASP A 15 -4.72 4.81 1.07
CA ASP A 15 -4.79 6.25 1.34
C ASP A 15 -3.60 6.73 2.18
N PHE A 16 -3.00 5.86 2.98
CA PHE A 16 -1.73 6.13 3.63
C PHE A 16 -0.55 6.06 2.65
N ALA A 17 -0.55 5.07 1.74
CA ALA A 17 0.49 4.86 0.75
C ALA A 17 0.55 5.94 -0.34
N SER A 18 -0.57 6.64 -0.60
CA SER A 18 -0.63 7.76 -1.55
C SER A 18 0.11 9.01 -1.04
N ARG A 19 0.34 9.13 0.27
CA ARG A 19 0.97 10.29 0.90
C ARG A 19 2.48 10.33 0.65
N SER A 20 3.02 11.54 0.59
CA SER A 20 4.46 11.78 0.54
C SER A 20 5.06 11.78 1.95
N TRP A 21 6.18 11.07 2.10
CA TRP A 21 6.91 10.96 3.37
C TRP A 21 8.35 11.44 3.15
N THR A 22 8.88 12.18 4.12
CA THR A 22 10.27 12.71 4.08
C THR A 22 11.32 11.61 4.21
N GLY A 23 10.94 10.41 4.68
CA GLY A 23 11.82 9.24 4.71
C GLY A 23 11.17 8.02 5.39
N PRO A 24 11.85 6.86 5.39
CA PRO A 24 11.33 5.62 5.97
C PRO A 24 10.96 5.75 7.45
N GLY A 25 11.77 6.46 8.25
CA GLY A 25 11.50 6.64 9.69
C GLY A 25 10.23 7.45 9.98
N ALA A 26 9.96 8.50 9.19
CA ALA A 26 8.74 9.29 9.33
C ALA A 26 7.49 8.47 8.95
N ARG A 27 7.58 7.71 7.86
CA ARG A 27 6.52 6.79 7.43
C ARG A 27 6.25 5.74 8.50
N ASP A 28 7.29 5.07 8.99
CA ASP A 28 7.15 3.94 9.91
C ASP A 28 6.58 4.35 11.27
N ARG A 29 6.90 5.55 11.77
CA ARG A 29 6.21 6.12 12.95
C ARG A 29 4.73 6.36 12.67
N ALA A 30 4.41 7.00 11.55
CA ALA A 30 3.03 7.29 11.20
C ALA A 30 2.20 6.02 10.91
N VAL A 31 2.81 4.94 10.41
CA VAL A 31 2.16 3.63 10.28
C VAL A 31 1.70 3.14 11.66
N ARG A 32 2.58 3.20 12.66
CA ARG A 32 2.26 2.76 14.03
C ARG A 32 1.16 3.63 14.64
N GLU A 33 1.28 4.95 14.50
CA GLU A 33 0.35 5.92 15.11
C GLU A 33 -1.03 5.92 14.46
N ARG A 34 -1.12 5.77 13.12
CA ARG A 34 -2.38 5.93 12.38
C ARG A 34 -3.06 4.63 12.02
N LEU A 35 -2.30 3.59 11.70
CA LEU A 35 -2.83 2.30 11.28
C LEU A 35 -2.80 1.26 12.41
N GLY A 36 -2.12 1.54 13.52
CA GLY A 36 -2.04 0.65 14.68
C GLY A 36 -1.32 -0.67 14.40
N ILE A 37 -0.54 -0.75 13.31
CA ILE A 37 0.18 -1.95 12.89
C ILE A 37 1.68 -1.70 12.84
N SER A 38 2.46 -2.78 12.82
CA SER A 38 3.90 -2.67 12.63
C SER A 38 4.24 -2.25 11.19
N PRO A 39 5.36 -1.55 10.95
CA PRO A 39 5.83 -1.24 9.60
C PRO A 39 5.96 -2.48 8.71
N THR A 40 6.39 -3.60 9.29
CA THR A 40 6.50 -4.88 8.58
C THR A 40 5.12 -5.39 8.13
N ALA A 41 4.11 -5.37 9.02
CA ALA A 41 2.75 -5.78 8.67
C ALA A 41 2.15 -4.86 7.61
N TYR A 42 2.38 -3.54 7.70
CA TYR A 42 1.97 -2.58 6.66
C TYR A 42 2.55 -2.94 5.29
N LEU A 43 3.84 -3.25 5.20
CA LEU A 43 4.46 -3.65 3.95
C LEU A 43 3.91 -4.97 3.41
N GLN A 44 3.57 -5.92 4.28
CA GLN A 44 2.95 -7.19 3.88
C GLN A 44 1.55 -6.96 3.29
N PHE A 45 0.69 -6.20 3.97
CA PHE A 45 -0.63 -5.86 3.45
C PHE A 45 -0.52 -5.07 2.14
N LEU A 46 0.36 -4.07 2.09
CA LEU A 46 0.55 -3.28 0.89
C LEU A 46 0.97 -4.17 -0.29
N ASN A 47 1.89 -5.12 -0.09
CA ASN A 47 2.30 -6.06 -1.12
C ASN A 47 1.14 -6.95 -1.61
N ALA A 48 0.28 -7.43 -0.71
CA ALA A 48 -0.90 -8.21 -1.09
C ALA A 48 -1.88 -7.38 -1.94
N LEU A 49 -2.09 -6.12 -1.57
CA LEU A 49 -2.96 -5.18 -2.32
C LEU A 49 -2.41 -4.84 -3.70
N LEU A 50 -1.10 -4.95 -3.93
CA LEU A 50 -0.55 -4.72 -5.27
C LEU A 50 -1.07 -5.72 -6.29
N ASP A 51 -1.50 -6.91 -5.90
CA ASP A 51 -1.99 -7.94 -6.82
C ASP A 51 -3.53 -8.06 -6.80
N ASP A 52 -4.22 -7.22 -6.03
CA ASP A 52 -5.69 -7.18 -5.92
C ASP A 52 -6.32 -6.24 -6.97
N PRO A 53 -7.19 -6.73 -7.88
CA PRO A 53 -7.86 -5.88 -8.87
C PRO A 53 -8.77 -4.82 -8.24
N ARG A 54 -9.31 -5.06 -7.04
CA ARG A 54 -10.16 -4.10 -6.32
C ARG A 54 -9.34 -2.93 -5.80
N ALA A 55 -8.10 -3.18 -5.38
CA ALA A 55 -7.17 -2.13 -4.96
C ALA A 55 -6.77 -1.25 -6.15
N LEU A 56 -6.60 -1.86 -7.34
CA LEU A 56 -6.37 -1.13 -8.59
C LEU A 56 -7.57 -0.26 -8.97
N ALA A 57 -8.80 -0.74 -8.78
CA ALA A 57 -10.01 0.05 -9.01
C ALA A 57 -10.15 1.22 -8.03
N TYR A 58 -9.76 1.03 -6.76
CA TYR A 58 -9.85 2.07 -5.72
C TYR A 58 -8.76 3.15 -5.87
N ALA A 59 -7.49 2.76 -6.04
CA ALA A 59 -6.34 3.68 -6.06
C ALA A 59 -5.38 3.39 -7.23
N PRO A 60 -5.82 3.57 -8.49
CA PRO A 60 -5.07 3.11 -9.67
C PRO A 60 -3.68 3.74 -9.77
N THR A 61 -3.55 5.04 -9.51
CA THR A 61 -2.25 5.75 -9.55
C THR A 61 -1.29 5.23 -8.49
N THR A 62 -1.77 5.01 -7.27
CA THR A 62 -0.95 4.49 -6.17
C THR A 62 -0.46 3.08 -6.47
N ILE A 63 -1.36 2.20 -6.90
CA ILE A 63 -1.04 0.80 -7.23
C ILE A 63 -0.05 0.74 -8.38
N ASN A 64 -0.29 1.43 -9.49
CA ASN A 64 0.60 1.39 -10.66
C ASN A 64 2.01 1.91 -10.33
N ARG A 65 2.11 3.00 -9.55
CA ARG A 65 3.40 3.53 -9.09
C ARG A 65 4.15 2.51 -8.22
N LEU A 66 3.45 1.84 -7.31
CA LEU A 66 4.06 0.84 -6.43
C LEU A 66 4.46 -0.44 -7.18
N ARG A 67 3.65 -0.88 -8.16
CA ARG A 67 4.00 -1.99 -9.06
C ARG A 67 5.26 -1.67 -9.86
N ALA A 68 5.33 -0.50 -10.47
CA ALA A 68 6.52 -0.07 -11.22
C ALA A 68 7.78 -0.04 -10.32
N ALA A 69 7.67 0.50 -9.10
CA ALA A 69 8.77 0.50 -8.14
C ALA A 69 9.17 -0.93 -7.70
N ARG A 70 8.23 -1.86 -7.60
CA ARG A 70 8.48 -3.29 -7.31
C ARG A 70 9.25 -3.95 -8.45
N ASP A 71 8.86 -3.68 -9.69
CA ASP A 71 9.47 -4.28 -10.87
C ASP A 71 10.89 -3.74 -11.11
N GLN A 72 11.11 -2.44 -10.91
CA GLN A 72 12.46 -1.85 -10.93
C GLN A 72 13.40 -2.51 -9.93
N ARG A 73 12.93 -2.81 -8.70
CA ARG A 73 13.73 -3.51 -7.69
C ARG A 73 14.01 -4.97 -8.04
N ARG A 74 13.15 -5.60 -8.84
CA ARG A 74 13.33 -6.99 -9.30
C ARG A 74 14.32 -7.07 -10.46
N GLY A 75 14.29 -6.11 -11.40
CA GLY A 75 15.23 -6.07 -12.53
C GLY A 75 16.65 -5.61 -12.18
N GLN A 76 16.89 -5.17 -10.95
CA GLN A 76 18.22 -4.79 -10.46
C GLN A 76 18.97 -5.96 -9.79
N ARG A 77 18.38 -7.16 -9.75
CA ARG A 77 19.00 -8.40 -9.28
C ARG A 77 19.50 -9.22 -10.46
#